data_AF-A0A0J1N7R6-F1
#
_entry.id   AF-A0A0J1N7R6-F1
#
_cell.length_a   1.000
_cell.length_b   1.000
_cell.length_c   1.000
_cell.angle_alpha   90.00
_cell.angle_beta   90.00
_cell.angle_gamma   90.00
#
_symmetry.space_group_name_H-M   'P 1'
#
loop_
_entity.id
_entity.type
_entity.pdbx_description
1 polymer ?
#
loop_
_entity_poly.entity_id
_entity_poly.type
_entity_poly.pdbx_seq_one_letter_code
_entity_poly.pdbx_strand_id
1 'polypeptide(L)'
;MDGFGIVGAYGAADRTNAQENSFYGNGGKKAEQWATGVKYDANNIYLAANYGETRNATRISGAGNSGFANKTEDVFVVAQYQFDFGLRPSLSYNKSKAKDVEGIGDVDLVDYFEVGATYYFNKNMSTYVDYKINQIDSDNKLGVNSDDIVAVGIVYQF
;
A
#
# COMPACT_ATOMS: atom_id res chain seq x y z
N MET A 1 2.94 -28.40 -5.21
CA MET A 1 3.24 -27.03 -5.66
C MET A 1 3.85 -26.36 -4.45
N ASP A 2 5.14 -26.54 -4.24
CA ASP A 2 5.79 -26.12 -3.00
C ASP A 2 6.17 -24.64 -3.13
N GLY A 3 5.96 -23.85 -2.08
CA GLY A 3 6.25 -22.41 -2.03
C GLY A 3 5.16 -21.48 -2.59
N PHE A 4 4.23 -21.97 -3.41
CA PHE A 4 3.13 -21.14 -3.92
C PHE A 4 1.97 -21.00 -2.93
N GLY A 5 1.43 -19.79 -2.82
CA GLY A 5 0.22 -19.50 -2.05
C GLY A 5 -0.73 -18.58 -2.82
N ILE A 6 -2.03 -18.78 -2.61
CA ILE A 6 -3.10 -17.90 -3.13
C ILE A 6 -4.02 -17.55 -1.97
N VAL A 7 -4.50 -16.30 -1.96
CA VAL A 7 -5.42 -15.80 -0.94
C VAL A 7 -6.45 -14.87 -1.57
N GLY A 8 -7.66 -14.89 -1.03
CA GLY A 8 -8.72 -13.93 -1.34
C GLY A 8 -9.47 -13.59 -0.07
N ALA A 9 -9.83 -12.32 0.09
CA ALA A 9 -10.60 -11.84 1.23
C ALA A 9 -11.62 -10.79 0.78
N TYR A 10 -12.75 -10.75 1.48
CA TYR A 10 -13.82 -9.77 1.27
C TYR A 10 -14.39 -9.40 2.64
N GLY A 11 -14.72 -8.12 2.81
CA GLY A 11 -15.43 -7.60 3.97
C GLY A 11 -16.33 -6.44 3.58
N ALA A 12 -17.45 -6.32 4.27
CA ALA A 12 -18.39 -5.22 4.13
C ALA A 12 -18.95 -4.81 5.48
N ALA A 13 -19.22 -3.51 5.64
CA ALA A 13 -19.80 -2.95 6.85
C ALA A 13 -20.70 -1.76 6.50
N ASP A 14 -21.69 -1.51 7.35
CA ASP A 14 -22.45 -0.27 7.28
C ASP A 14 -21.57 0.90 7.74
N ARG A 15 -21.73 2.07 7.12
CA ARG A 15 -21.06 3.31 7.52
C ARG A 15 -21.89 4.03 8.56
N THR A 16 -21.22 4.65 9.52
CA THR A 16 -21.90 5.49 10.52
C THR A 16 -22.50 6.73 9.85
N ASN A 17 -23.55 7.30 10.46
CA ASN A 17 -24.14 8.56 9.98
C ASN A 17 -23.10 9.68 9.79
N ALA A 18 -22.08 9.76 10.65
CA ALA A 18 -21.01 10.75 10.51
C ALA A 18 -20.13 10.49 9.28
N GLN A 19 -19.86 9.22 8.96
CA GLN A 19 -19.13 8.84 7.76
C GLN A 19 -19.98 9.04 6.50
N GLU A 20 -21.28 8.77 6.53
CA GLU A 20 -22.17 9.06 5.39
C GLU A 20 -22.24 10.57 5.08
N ASN A 21 -22.09 11.41 6.11
CA ASN A 21 -22.11 12.86 6.00
C ASN A 21 -20.70 13.49 5.83
N SER A 22 -19.64 12.69 5.59
CA SER A 22 -18.32 13.25 5.28
C SER A 22 -18.32 13.99 3.95
N PHE A 23 -17.32 14.86 3.73
CA PHE A 23 -17.21 15.62 2.49
C PHE A 23 -16.96 14.68 1.30
N TYR A 24 -15.92 13.85 1.39
CA TYR A 24 -15.66 12.80 0.40
C TYR A 24 -16.42 11.52 0.72
N GLY A 25 -16.93 10.84 -0.31
CA GLY A 25 -17.70 9.61 -0.18
C GLY A 25 -19.07 9.84 0.49
N ASN A 26 -19.69 10.99 0.23
CA ASN A 26 -20.97 11.37 0.85
C ASN A 26 -22.11 10.44 0.39
N GLY A 27 -23.00 10.06 1.30
CA GLY A 27 -24.21 9.29 1.01
C GLY A 27 -23.99 7.78 0.77
N GLY A 28 -22.74 7.31 0.71
CA GLY A 28 -22.43 5.89 0.62
C GLY A 28 -22.73 5.17 1.94
N LYS A 29 -23.77 4.34 1.98
CA LYS A 29 -24.21 3.65 3.22
C LYS A 29 -23.36 2.46 3.64
N LYS A 30 -22.65 1.86 2.69
CA LYS A 30 -21.79 0.69 2.92
C LYS A 30 -20.37 0.97 2.52
N ALA A 31 -19.45 0.45 3.32
CA ALA A 31 -18.05 0.31 3.00
C ALA A 31 -17.78 -1.15 2.61
N GLU A 32 -17.05 -1.36 1.52
CA GLU A 32 -16.64 -2.68 1.06
C GLU A 32 -15.15 -2.69 0.75
N GLN A 33 -14.50 -3.81 1.01
CA GLN A 33 -13.09 -4.02 0.73
C GLN A 33 -12.89 -5.47 0.30
N TRP A 34 -12.12 -5.67 -0.75
CA TRP A 34 -11.67 -6.99 -1.12
C TRP A 34 -10.27 -6.94 -1.70
N ALA A 35 -9.55 -8.04 -1.56
CA ALA A 35 -8.24 -8.20 -2.16
C ALA A 35 -8.00 -9.67 -2.49
N THR A 36 -7.16 -9.86 -3.50
CA THR A 36 -6.62 -11.16 -3.89
C THR A 36 -5.11 -11.05 -3.93
N GLY A 37 -4.44 -12.15 -3.59
CA GLY A 37 -3.00 -12.19 -3.53
C GLY A 37 -2.46 -13.53 -3.99
N VAL A 38 -1.30 -13.48 -4.63
CA VAL A 38 -0.48 -14.66 -4.94
C VAL A 38 0.91 -14.45 -4.39
N LYS A 39 1.54 -15.53 -3.93
CA LYS A 39 2.94 -15.50 -3.52
C LYS A 39 3.70 -16.75 -3.96
N TYR A 40 5.00 -16.57 -4.08
CA TYR A 40 6.00 -17.62 -4.12
C TYR A 40 7.00 -17.36 -3.01
N ASP A 41 7.18 -18.33 -2.12
CA ASP A 41 7.94 -18.21 -0.88
C ASP A 41 8.72 -19.51 -0.65
N ALA A 42 9.79 -19.68 -1.43
CA ALA A 42 10.67 -20.84 -1.40
C ALA A 42 12.03 -20.51 -2.00
N ASN A 43 13.04 -21.32 -1.67
CA ASN A 43 14.39 -21.22 -2.22
C ASN A 43 15.03 -19.82 -2.04
N ASN A 44 14.89 -19.24 -0.84
CA ASN A 44 15.38 -17.91 -0.50
C ASN A 44 14.75 -16.76 -1.32
N ILE A 45 13.75 -17.04 -2.15
CA ILE A 45 13.06 -16.06 -2.98
C ILE A 45 11.69 -15.81 -2.37
N TYR A 46 11.34 -14.53 -2.23
CA TYR A 46 9.99 -14.09 -1.90
C TYR A 46 9.46 -13.19 -3.00
N LEU A 47 8.43 -13.65 -3.71
CA LEU A 47 7.66 -12.87 -4.67
C LEU A 47 6.22 -12.82 -4.20
N ALA A 48 5.60 -11.64 -4.20
CA ALA A 48 4.18 -11.54 -3.93
C ALA A 48 3.54 -10.44 -4.77
N ALA A 49 2.28 -10.63 -5.13
CA ALA A 49 1.47 -9.63 -5.79
C ALA A 49 0.08 -9.63 -5.15
N ASN A 50 -0.47 -8.44 -4.92
CA ASN A 50 -1.84 -8.23 -4.49
C ASN A 50 -2.56 -7.28 -5.45
N TYR A 51 -3.83 -7.57 -5.68
CA TYR A 51 -4.77 -6.65 -6.30
C TYR A 51 -6.03 -6.60 -5.45
N GLY A 52 -6.54 -5.39 -5.22
CA GLY A 52 -7.77 -5.18 -4.49
C GLY A 52 -8.52 -3.95 -4.93
N GLU A 53 -9.76 -3.87 -4.48
CA GLU A 53 -10.54 -2.65 -4.58
C GLU A 53 -11.24 -2.38 -3.27
N THR A 54 -11.50 -1.10 -3.03
CA THR A 54 -12.40 -0.67 -1.96
C THR A 54 -13.55 0.15 -2.53
N ARG A 55 -14.66 0.20 -1.80
CA ARG A 55 -15.77 1.13 -2.02
C ARG A 55 -16.08 1.85 -0.72
N ASN A 56 -16.03 3.18 -0.72
CA ASN A 56 -16.31 4.01 0.45
C ASN A 56 -15.50 3.68 1.72
N ALA A 57 -14.29 3.10 1.57
CA ALA A 57 -13.55 2.54 2.70
C ALA A 57 -12.13 3.10 2.86
N THR A 58 -11.43 3.41 1.75
CA THR A 58 -10.11 4.05 1.83
C THR A 58 -10.25 5.50 2.25
N ARG A 59 -9.65 5.86 3.38
CA ARG A 59 -9.69 7.23 3.91
C ARG A 59 -8.86 8.16 3.03
N ILE A 60 -9.43 9.31 2.68
CA ILE A 60 -8.74 10.37 1.93
C ILE A 60 -8.92 11.73 2.58
N SER A 61 -7.94 12.60 2.35
CA SER A 61 -7.96 14.00 2.77
C SER A 61 -7.20 14.84 1.77
N GLY A 62 -7.66 16.06 1.54
CA GLY A 62 -7.07 16.98 0.57
C GLY A 62 -7.97 18.19 0.40
N ALA A 63 -7.38 19.32 -0.03
CA ALA A 63 -8.09 20.60 -0.21
C ALA A 63 -8.88 21.06 1.03
N GLY A 64 -8.38 20.78 2.25
CA GLY A 64 -9.03 21.13 3.51
C GLY A 64 -10.21 20.23 3.91
N ASN A 65 -10.51 19.19 3.12
CA ASN A 65 -11.61 18.26 3.36
C ASN A 65 -11.10 16.85 3.68
N SER A 66 -11.98 16.02 4.26
CA SER A 66 -11.70 14.61 4.54
C SER A 66 -12.94 13.74 4.39
N GLY A 67 -12.70 12.44 4.20
CA GLY A 67 -13.74 11.44 4.04
C GLY A 67 -13.15 10.15 3.50
N PHE A 68 -13.85 9.55 2.54
CA PHE A 68 -13.47 8.26 1.96
C PHE A 68 -13.53 8.33 0.44
N ALA A 69 -12.60 7.65 -0.24
CA ALA A 69 -12.66 7.47 -1.68
C ALA A 69 -13.89 6.62 -2.03
N ASN A 70 -14.65 7.05 -3.05
CA ASN A 70 -15.81 6.30 -3.52
C ASN A 70 -15.42 4.91 -4.02
N LYS A 71 -14.30 4.81 -4.72
CA LYS A 71 -13.64 3.55 -5.08
C LYS A 71 -12.12 3.71 -5.05
N THR A 72 -11.40 2.65 -4.70
CA THR A 72 -9.96 2.53 -5.00
C THR A 72 -9.66 1.28 -5.83
N GLU A 73 -8.62 1.36 -6.64
CA GLU A 73 -7.98 0.23 -7.32
C GLU A 73 -6.53 0.16 -6.84
N ASP A 74 -6.18 -0.96 -6.21
CA ASP A 74 -4.96 -1.08 -5.41
C ASP A 74 -4.10 -2.25 -5.93
N VAL A 75 -2.84 -1.96 -6.26
CA VAL A 75 -1.85 -2.92 -6.76
C VAL A 75 -0.60 -2.85 -5.89
N PHE A 76 -0.14 -4.01 -5.44
CA PHE A 76 1.15 -4.15 -4.77
C PHE A 76 1.92 -5.33 -5.34
N VAL A 77 3.19 -5.15 -5.67
CA VAL A 77 4.09 -6.23 -6.10
C VAL A 77 5.42 -6.08 -5.39
N VAL A 78 6.00 -7.19 -4.92
CA VAL A 78 7.28 -7.21 -4.23
C VAL A 78 8.12 -8.41 -4.65
N ALA A 79 9.43 -8.19 -4.75
CA ALA A 79 10.44 -9.20 -5.00
C ALA A 79 11.61 -9.03 -4.03
N GLN A 80 11.99 -10.11 -3.36
CA GLN A 80 13.08 -10.12 -2.39
C GLN A 80 13.88 -11.42 -2.51
N TYR A 81 15.16 -11.34 -2.15
CA TYR A 81 16.05 -12.49 -2.07
C TYR A 81 16.76 -12.50 -0.74
N GLN A 82 16.83 -13.64 -0.06
CA GLN A 82 17.55 -13.81 1.20
C GLN A 82 18.91 -14.45 0.93
N PHE A 83 19.99 -13.68 1.04
CA PHE A 83 21.33 -14.25 1.04
C PHE A 83 21.63 -14.96 2.38
N ASP A 84 22.42 -16.03 2.31
CA ASP A 84 22.83 -16.83 3.47
C ASP A 84 23.66 -16.01 4.49
N PHE A 85 24.34 -14.96 4.05
CA PHE A 85 25.14 -14.08 4.90
C PHE A 85 24.32 -12.97 5.60
N GLY A 86 22.99 -13.01 5.50
CA GLY A 86 22.07 -12.15 6.24
C GLY A 86 21.53 -10.93 5.49
N LEU A 87 22.00 -10.62 4.27
CA LEU A 87 21.45 -9.54 3.46
C LEU A 87 20.18 -9.97 2.73
N ARG A 88 19.16 -9.11 2.75
CA ARG A 88 17.90 -9.28 2.04
C ARG A 88 17.56 -8.02 1.23
N PRO A 89 18.00 -7.92 -0.04
CA PRO A 89 17.51 -6.87 -0.94
C PRO A 89 16.00 -6.99 -1.21
N SER A 90 15.37 -5.84 -1.48
CA SER A 90 13.96 -5.69 -1.81
C SER A 90 13.77 -4.74 -2.99
N LEU A 91 12.82 -5.10 -3.86
CA LEU A 91 12.26 -4.24 -4.89
C LEU A 91 10.74 -4.38 -4.84
N SER A 92 10.01 -3.26 -4.77
CA SER A 92 8.54 -3.29 -4.84
C SER A 92 7.95 -2.16 -5.66
N TYR A 93 6.70 -2.36 -6.07
CA TYR A 93 5.85 -1.37 -6.72
C TYR A 93 4.52 -1.30 -6.00
N ASN A 94 4.08 -0.09 -5.66
CA ASN A 94 2.87 0.18 -4.91
C ASN A 94 2.06 1.23 -5.65
N LYS A 95 0.82 0.92 -6.02
CA LYS A 95 -0.13 1.88 -6.58
C LYS A 95 -1.51 1.75 -5.97
N SER A 96 -2.09 2.88 -5.57
CA SER A 96 -3.47 3.00 -5.13
C SER A 96 -4.08 4.20 -5.83
N LYS A 97 -5.12 3.97 -6.64
CA LYS A 97 -5.80 5.02 -7.38
C LYS A 97 -7.23 5.17 -6.87
N ALA A 98 -7.58 6.36 -6.39
CA ALA A 98 -8.95 6.72 -6.09
C ALA A 98 -9.70 7.08 -7.37
N LYS A 99 -10.97 6.67 -7.42
CA LYS A 99 -11.90 6.92 -8.51
C LYS A 99 -13.08 7.73 -8.01
N ASP A 100 -13.60 8.58 -8.88
CA ASP A 100 -14.83 9.35 -8.66
C ASP A 100 -14.81 10.20 -7.37
N VAL A 101 -13.67 10.80 -7.02
CA VAL A 101 -13.56 11.65 -5.82
C VAL A 101 -14.31 12.97 -6.06
N GLU A 102 -15.14 13.39 -5.11
CA GLU A 102 -16.00 14.57 -5.25
C GLU A 102 -15.19 15.84 -5.58
N GLY A 103 -15.53 16.48 -6.70
CA GLY A 103 -14.87 17.70 -7.16
C GLY A 103 -13.44 17.51 -7.71
N ILE A 104 -12.95 16.27 -7.79
CA ILE A 104 -11.59 15.95 -8.25
C ILE A 104 -11.60 14.94 -9.42
N GLY A 105 -12.41 13.89 -9.33
CA GLY A 105 -12.39 12.77 -10.26
C GLY A 105 -11.35 11.71 -9.84
N ASP A 106 -10.61 11.19 -10.81
CA ASP A 106 -9.57 10.18 -10.60
C ASP A 106 -8.28 10.80 -10.06
N VAL A 107 -7.70 10.22 -9.01
CA VAL A 107 -6.47 10.74 -8.40
C VAL A 107 -5.66 9.62 -7.75
N ASP A 108 -4.33 9.65 -7.94
CA ASP A 108 -3.43 8.67 -7.34
C ASP A 108 -3.21 9.02 -5.85
N LEU A 109 -3.39 8.02 -4.98
CA LEU A 109 -3.16 8.12 -3.53
C LEU A 109 -1.78 7.60 -3.13
N VAL A 110 -1.31 6.59 -3.86
CA VAL A 110 0.01 5.98 -3.74
C VAL A 110 0.48 5.65 -5.14
N ASP A 111 1.71 6.00 -5.50
CA ASP A 111 2.39 5.52 -6.70
C ASP A 111 3.90 5.63 -6.46
N TYR A 112 4.58 4.50 -6.26
CA TYR A 112 6.03 4.51 -6.08
C TYR A 112 6.68 3.15 -6.37
N PHE A 113 7.95 3.21 -6.73
CA PHE A 113 8.87 2.08 -6.64
C PHE A 113 9.64 2.18 -5.31
N GLU A 114 9.95 1.05 -4.70
CA GLU A 114 10.84 0.98 -3.55
C GLU A 114 12.03 0.09 -3.86
N VAL A 115 13.22 0.57 -3.49
CA VAL A 115 14.46 -0.20 -3.53
C VAL A 115 15.08 -0.14 -2.16
N GLY A 116 15.31 -1.31 -1.55
CA GLY A 116 15.78 -1.40 -0.19
C GLY A 116 16.63 -2.61 0.07
N ALA A 117 17.22 -2.65 1.25
CA ALA A 117 17.90 -3.83 1.75
C ALA A 117 17.86 -3.86 3.28
N THR A 118 17.60 -5.04 3.83
CA THR A 118 17.77 -5.32 5.26
C THR A 118 18.96 -6.24 5.47
N TYR A 119 19.80 -5.94 6.46
CA TYR A 119 20.88 -6.82 6.91
C TYR A 119 20.55 -7.36 8.30
N TYR A 120 20.44 -8.67 8.40
CA TYR A 120 20.21 -9.38 9.66
C TYR A 120 21.54 -9.82 10.27
N PHE A 121 21.92 -9.23 11.41
CA PHE A 121 23.09 -9.70 12.16
C PHE A 121 22.80 -11.04 12.83
N ASN A 122 21.60 -11.17 13.39
CA ASN A 122 21.02 -12.38 13.96
C ASN A 122 19.51 -12.17 14.14
N LYS A 123 18.81 -13.10 14.79
CA LYS A 123 17.35 -12.99 15.02
C LYS A 123 16.92 -11.79 15.89
N ASN A 124 17.85 -11.14 16.59
CA ASN A 124 17.60 -10.08 17.55
C ASN A 124 18.07 -8.70 17.08
N MET A 125 18.86 -8.59 16.02
CA MET A 125 19.39 -7.30 15.55
C MET A 125 19.49 -7.24 14.02
N SER A 126 19.03 -6.12 13.45
CA SER A 126 19.11 -5.83 12.02
C SER A 126 19.34 -4.33 11.76
N THR A 127 19.77 -4.01 10.54
CA THR A 127 19.78 -2.65 10.01
C THR A 127 19.16 -2.65 8.62
N TYR A 128 18.59 -1.53 8.18
CA TYR A 128 18.00 -1.43 6.86
C TYR A 128 18.16 -0.04 6.26
N VAL A 129 18.10 -0.03 4.92
CA VAL A 129 17.87 1.17 4.11
C VAL A 129 16.70 0.89 3.17
N ASP A 130 15.82 1.86 3.01
CA ASP A 130 14.63 1.77 2.16
C ASP A 130 14.49 3.11 1.42
N TYR A 131 14.48 3.05 0.09
CA TYR A 131 14.34 4.22 -0.77
C TYR A 131 13.04 4.15 -1.57
N LYS A 132 12.09 5.00 -1.19
CA LYS A 132 10.86 5.27 -1.93
C LYS A 132 11.14 6.28 -3.04
N ILE A 133 11.09 5.81 -4.28
CA ILE A 133 11.14 6.61 -5.52
C ILE A 133 9.70 6.93 -5.91
N ASN A 134 9.27 8.15 -5.57
CA ASN A 134 7.88 8.55 -5.61
C ASN A 134 7.48 8.98 -7.03
N GLN A 135 6.38 8.40 -7.53
CA GLN A 135 5.85 8.63 -8.87
C GLN A 135 4.60 9.52 -8.87
N ILE A 136 4.17 10.00 -7.69
CA ILE A 136 3.05 10.94 -7.57
C ILE A 136 3.43 12.28 -8.23
N ASP A 137 2.56 12.77 -9.12
CA ASP A 137 2.73 14.08 -9.74
C ASP A 137 2.65 15.23 -8.72
N SER A 138 3.47 16.26 -8.91
CA SER A 138 3.54 17.41 -8.01
C SER A 138 2.27 18.27 -7.96
N ASP A 139 1.38 18.14 -8.95
CA ASP A 139 0.10 18.85 -9.01
C ASP A 139 -1.09 17.97 -8.56
N ASN A 140 -0.82 16.88 -7.82
CA ASN A 140 -1.81 15.97 -7.24
C ASN A 140 -2.91 16.76 -6.50
N LYS A 141 -4.16 16.56 -6.91
CA LYS A 141 -5.29 17.38 -6.45
C LYS A 141 -5.67 17.16 -4.99
N LEU A 142 -5.24 16.06 -4.38
CA LEU A 142 -5.38 15.81 -2.94
C LEU A 142 -4.18 16.31 -2.13
N GLY A 143 -3.11 16.78 -2.78
CA GLY A 143 -1.89 17.22 -2.12
C GLY A 143 -1.09 16.07 -1.51
N VAL A 144 -1.19 14.88 -2.09
CA VAL A 144 -0.33 13.74 -1.72
C VAL A 144 1.12 14.13 -1.97
N ASN A 145 2.00 13.84 -1.00
CA ASN A 145 3.42 14.15 -1.12
C ASN A 145 4.01 13.44 -2.36
N SER A 146 4.67 14.23 -3.22
CA SER A 146 5.35 13.78 -4.44
C SER A 146 6.86 13.57 -4.26
N ASP A 147 7.40 13.85 -3.09
CA ASP A 147 8.83 13.77 -2.84
C ASP A 147 9.25 12.33 -2.59
N ASP A 148 10.49 12.07 -2.98
CA ASP A 148 11.24 10.88 -2.63
C ASP A 148 11.55 10.83 -1.13
N ILE A 149 11.61 9.62 -0.57
CA ILE A 149 11.91 9.42 0.87
C ILE A 149 12.92 8.28 1.01
N VAL A 150 13.98 8.51 1.78
CA VAL A 150 14.92 7.48 2.21
C VAL A 150 14.82 7.28 3.72
N ALA A 151 14.60 6.04 4.14
CA ALA A 151 14.65 5.64 5.55
C ALA A 151 15.91 4.81 5.81
N VAL A 152 16.58 5.08 6.93
CA VAL A 152 17.69 4.28 7.45
C VAL A 152 17.38 3.96 8.91
N GLY A 153 17.49 2.70 9.29
CA GLY A 153 17.13 2.26 10.64
C GLY A 153 18.01 1.14 11.15
N ILE A 154 18.17 1.11 12.47
CA ILE A 154 18.73 -0.03 13.20
C ILE A 154 17.66 -0.52 14.18
N VAL A 155 17.47 -1.83 14.24
CA VAL A 155 16.42 -2.46 15.03
C VAL A 155 17.05 -3.47 15.98
N TYR A 156 16.68 -3.37 17.25
CA TYR A 156 16.91 -4.40 18.25
C TYR A 156 15.57 -4.95 18.73
N GLN A 157 15.44 -6.28 18.76
CA GLN A 157 14.23 -6.99 19.15
C GLN A 157 14.55 -8.19 20.04
N PHE A 158 13.67 -8.48 21.01
CA PHE A 158 13.81 -9.57 21.97
C PHE A 158 12.86 -10.73 21.70
#